data_AF-A0A2M8L2S6-F1
#
_entry.id   AF-A0A2M8L2S6-F1
#
_cell.length_a   1.000
_cell.length_b   1.000
_cell.length_c   1.000
_cell.angle_alpha   90.00
_cell.angle_beta   90.00
_cell.angle_gamma   90.00
#
_symmetry.space_group_name_H-M   'P 1'
#
loop_
_entity.id
_entity.type
_entity.pdbx_description
1 polymer ?
#
loop_
_entity_poly.entity_id
_entity_poly.type
_entity_poly.pdbx_seq_one_letter_code
_entity_poly.pdbx_strand_id
1 'polypeptide(L)'
;MSQYGAFGRAKAGQSAEEILRAYYGDVRIETRESPATISTTIGTLPFEDNYLKGIAEMPSSWSDEGGYEALKAQAIAARTYALTAGKPICITESCQVYSSSKVANPAASRWHQAVSDTRNKVIVSNQTGNLISSWYASTAGGYILSYSSLGHSTPGFWDTPRGRDGWTDDAWEKKASSPWFYKAWYRKRSGDACGRSHPWLTQEEFSDILNSLLIYKGNSGDVSHLSSLDAKSCFGKDISETWDMGKVREEAGKYGGPISKIDSVSVVYSNDGYTQQVSFGTDKGTKTFSGEDFKYIFNLRAPAAIGLKSSLFNLMKK
;
A
#
# COMPACT_ATOMS: atom_id res chain seq x y z
N MET A 1 9.38 0.56 -5.76
CA MET A 1 8.91 1.85 -6.32
C MET A 1 7.39 1.97 -6.21
N SER A 2 6.87 3.11 -5.76
CA SER A 2 5.44 3.44 -5.92
C SER A 2 5.21 4.02 -7.33
N GLN A 3 4.22 3.51 -8.07
CA GLN A 3 3.87 4.02 -9.40
C GLN A 3 3.27 5.43 -9.33
N TYR A 4 2.30 5.66 -8.44
CA TYR A 4 1.76 7.01 -8.22
C TYR A 4 2.80 7.95 -7.59
N GLY A 5 3.71 7.43 -6.76
CA GLY A 5 4.81 8.22 -6.22
C GLY A 5 5.80 8.65 -7.31
N ALA A 6 6.18 7.72 -8.20
CA ALA A 6 6.99 8.02 -9.38
C ALA A 6 6.30 9.03 -10.30
N PHE A 7 4.98 8.93 -10.48
CA PHE A 7 4.21 9.93 -11.24
C PHE A 7 4.27 11.32 -10.58
N GLY A 8 4.07 11.41 -9.26
CA GLY A 8 4.22 12.66 -8.52
C GLY A 8 5.62 13.27 -8.65
N ARG A 9 6.67 12.44 -8.59
CA ARG A 9 8.06 12.85 -8.78
C ARG A 9 8.35 13.35 -10.19
N ALA A 10 7.86 12.64 -11.22
CA ALA A 10 8.00 13.05 -12.61
C ALA A 10 7.31 14.40 -12.88
N LYS A 11 6.12 14.63 -12.33
CA LYS A 11 5.42 15.92 -12.42
C LYS A 11 6.17 17.06 -11.74
N ALA A 12 7.03 16.75 -10.77
CA ALA A 12 7.94 17.71 -10.14
C ALA A 12 9.29 17.85 -10.87
N GLY A 13 9.43 17.29 -12.08
CA GLY A 13 10.60 17.44 -12.93
C GLY A 13 11.72 16.44 -12.70
N GLN A 14 11.52 15.41 -11.85
CA GLN A 14 12.53 14.35 -11.69
C GLN A 14 12.59 13.47 -12.94
N SER A 15 13.81 13.23 -13.43
CA SER A 15 14.12 12.27 -14.48
C SER A 15 13.86 10.83 -14.03
N ALA A 16 13.74 9.91 -14.99
CA ALA A 16 13.60 8.49 -14.69
C ALA A 16 14.73 7.96 -13.80
N GLU A 17 15.96 8.44 -13.98
CA GLU A 17 17.12 8.00 -13.21
C GLU A 17 17.07 8.51 -11.75
N GLU A 18 16.65 9.75 -11.53
CA GLU A 18 16.43 10.29 -10.18
C GLU A 18 15.31 9.55 -9.45
N ILE A 19 14.20 9.26 -10.15
CA ILE A 19 13.09 8.46 -9.62
C ILE A 19 13.59 7.08 -9.20
N LEU A 20 14.31 6.37 -10.07
CA LEU A 20 14.80 5.03 -9.80
C LEU A 20 15.80 5.01 -8.64
N ARG A 21 16.73 5.97 -8.57
CA ARG A 21 17.63 6.12 -7.41
C ARG A 21 16.90 6.42 -6.12
N ALA A 22 15.84 7.23 -6.16
CA ALA A 22 15.05 7.51 -4.97
C ALA A 22 14.43 6.22 -4.38
N TYR A 23 13.88 5.34 -5.22
CA TYR A 23 13.21 4.13 -4.76
C TYR A 23 14.11 2.92 -4.52
N TYR A 24 15.22 2.83 -5.27
CA TYR A 24 16.10 1.66 -5.23
C TYR A 24 17.45 1.98 -4.57
N GLY A 25 17.72 3.23 -4.18
CA GLY A 25 18.91 3.59 -3.43
C GLY A 25 20.18 3.60 -4.29
N ASP A 26 21.21 2.89 -3.81
CA ASP A 26 22.56 2.91 -4.38
C ASP A 26 22.67 2.05 -5.66
N VAL A 27 22.11 2.60 -6.73
CA VAL A 27 22.01 1.98 -8.06
C VAL A 27 22.50 2.92 -9.15
N ARG A 28 22.82 2.32 -10.30
CA ARG A 28 23.04 3.01 -11.57
C ARG A 28 22.24 2.36 -12.67
N ILE A 29 21.99 3.13 -13.73
CA ILE A 29 21.34 2.63 -14.94
C ILE A 29 22.42 2.23 -15.94
N GLU A 30 22.41 0.98 -16.37
CA GLU A 30 23.33 0.46 -17.39
C GLU A 30 22.55 0.04 -18.62
N THR A 31 23.21 0.10 -19.79
CA THR A 31 22.70 -0.52 -21.00
C THR A 31 23.25 -1.94 -21.08
N ARG A 32 22.36 -2.94 -21.02
CA ARG A 32 22.69 -4.36 -21.20
C ARG A 32 21.78 -4.97 -22.25
N GLU A 33 22.34 -5.74 -23.16
CA GLU A 33 21.55 -6.42 -24.19
C GLU A 33 20.46 -7.27 -23.54
N SER A 34 19.23 -7.04 -23.98
CA SER A 34 18.09 -7.82 -23.55
C SER A 34 18.04 -9.16 -24.30
N PRO A 35 17.53 -10.23 -23.69
CA PRO A 35 17.29 -11.48 -24.41
C PRO A 35 16.27 -11.24 -25.53
N ALA A 36 16.37 -12.02 -26.60
CA ALA A 36 15.42 -11.92 -27.72
C ALA A 36 13.98 -12.22 -27.27
N THR A 37 13.82 -13.18 -26.36
CA THR A 37 12.52 -13.65 -25.90
C THR A 37 12.48 -13.86 -24.38
N ILE A 38 11.26 -14.01 -23.85
CA ILE A 38 11.00 -14.35 -22.45
C ILE A 38 9.96 -15.45 -22.36
N SER A 39 10.20 -16.42 -21.48
CA SER A 39 9.24 -17.46 -21.14
C SER A 39 8.22 -16.92 -20.13
N THR A 40 6.94 -16.96 -20.49
CA THR A 40 5.81 -16.53 -19.65
C THR A 40 4.81 -17.68 -19.46
N THR A 41 3.86 -17.52 -18.54
CA THR A 41 2.77 -18.49 -18.33
C THR A 41 1.81 -18.63 -19.52
N ILE A 42 1.90 -17.75 -20.52
CA ILE A 42 1.10 -17.82 -21.77
C ILE A 42 1.96 -18.16 -23.00
N GLY A 43 3.19 -18.63 -22.79
CA GLY A 43 4.14 -18.96 -23.84
C GLY A 43 5.31 -17.99 -23.93
N THR A 44 6.13 -18.18 -24.97
CA THR A 44 7.33 -17.38 -25.21
C THR A 44 7.00 -16.15 -26.05
N LEU A 45 7.40 -14.97 -25.58
CA LEU A 45 7.12 -13.69 -26.24
C LEU A 45 8.43 -12.96 -26.61
N PRO A 46 8.47 -12.17 -27.69
CA PRO A 46 9.53 -11.19 -27.93
C PRO A 46 9.67 -10.24 -26.73
N PHE A 47 10.87 -10.08 -26.19
CA PHE A 47 11.03 -9.42 -24.89
C PHE A 47 10.75 -7.91 -24.95
N GLU A 48 11.47 -7.16 -25.78
CA GLU A 48 11.29 -5.69 -25.90
C GLU A 48 10.00 -5.36 -26.67
N ASP A 49 9.82 -6.00 -27.84
CA ASP A 49 8.81 -5.58 -28.82
C ASP A 49 7.42 -6.15 -28.60
N ASN A 50 7.25 -7.02 -27.60
CA ASN A 50 5.95 -7.54 -27.24
C ASN A 50 5.74 -7.50 -25.73
N TYR A 51 6.55 -8.24 -24.97
CA TYR A 51 6.34 -8.38 -23.53
C TYR A 51 6.40 -7.04 -22.79
N LEU A 52 7.47 -6.24 -22.96
CA LEU A 52 7.57 -4.94 -22.30
C LEU A 52 6.54 -3.92 -22.81
N LYS A 53 6.25 -3.90 -24.11
CA LYS A 53 5.17 -3.07 -24.68
C LYS A 53 3.78 -3.47 -24.16
N GLY A 54 3.60 -4.71 -23.71
CA GLY A 54 2.36 -5.23 -23.14
C GLY A 54 2.22 -5.06 -21.63
N ILE A 55 3.25 -4.60 -20.90
CA ILE A 55 3.15 -4.35 -19.46
C ILE A 55 2.09 -3.28 -19.18
N ALA A 56 1.04 -3.63 -18.45
CA ALA A 56 -0.19 -2.86 -18.25
C ALA A 56 -0.33 -2.30 -16.83
N GLU A 57 0.80 -1.84 -16.29
CA GLU A 57 0.95 -1.37 -14.91
C GLU A 57 0.59 0.11 -14.72
N MET A 58 1.06 0.98 -15.61
CA MET A 58 0.78 2.41 -15.59
C MET A 58 -0.07 2.84 -16.80
N PRO A 59 -1.02 3.77 -16.62
CA PRO A 59 -1.75 4.40 -17.71
C PRO A 59 -0.81 5.15 -18.65
N SER A 60 -0.93 4.89 -19.96
CA SER A 60 -0.13 5.59 -20.97
C SER A 60 -0.41 7.10 -21.00
N SER A 61 -1.63 7.51 -20.62
CA SER A 61 -2.07 8.91 -20.57
C SER A 61 -1.32 9.76 -19.54
N TRP A 62 -0.67 9.15 -18.54
CA TRP A 62 0.16 9.90 -17.59
C TRP A 62 1.28 10.68 -18.28
N SER A 63 1.72 10.25 -19.47
CA SER A 63 2.63 11.02 -20.31
C SER A 63 2.14 12.44 -20.58
N ASP A 64 0.86 12.62 -20.84
CA ASP A 64 0.27 13.91 -21.20
C ASP A 64 0.04 14.81 -19.97
N GLU A 65 0.23 14.25 -18.78
CA GLU A 65 0.09 14.92 -17.47
C GLU A 65 1.45 15.23 -16.82
N GLY A 66 2.55 15.17 -17.57
CA GLY A 66 3.92 15.37 -17.07
C GLY A 66 4.58 14.12 -16.49
N GLY A 67 3.97 12.95 -16.68
CA GLY A 67 4.41 11.66 -16.14
C GLY A 67 5.30 10.82 -17.06
N TYR A 68 5.82 11.38 -18.16
CA TYR A 68 6.60 10.59 -19.13
C TYR A 68 7.86 9.96 -18.51
N GLU A 69 8.55 10.69 -17.63
CA GLU A 69 9.72 10.15 -16.90
C GLU A 69 9.33 9.03 -15.93
N ALA A 70 8.11 9.02 -15.39
CA ALA A 70 7.61 7.89 -14.61
C ALA A 70 7.37 6.66 -15.48
N LEU A 71 6.86 6.83 -16.72
CA LEU A 71 6.73 5.72 -17.67
C LEU A 71 8.08 5.12 -18.05
N LYS A 72 9.10 5.96 -18.27
CA LYS A 72 10.49 5.50 -18.49
C LYS A 72 11.04 4.75 -17.29
N ALA A 73 10.87 5.28 -16.07
CA ALA A 73 11.28 4.60 -14.85
C ALA A 73 10.61 3.22 -14.71
N GLN A 74 9.30 3.14 -14.97
CA GLN A 74 8.55 1.89 -14.95
C GLN A 74 9.02 0.91 -16.03
N ALA A 75 9.33 1.36 -17.24
CA ALA A 75 9.87 0.49 -18.29
C ALA A 75 11.21 -0.14 -17.89
N ILE A 76 12.12 0.66 -17.31
CA ILE A 76 13.42 0.19 -16.81
C ILE A 76 13.25 -0.78 -15.62
N ALA A 77 12.34 -0.47 -14.69
CA ALA A 77 12.05 -1.33 -13.54
C ALA A 77 11.37 -2.65 -13.97
N ALA A 78 10.42 -2.62 -14.90
CA ALA A 78 9.75 -3.80 -15.44
C ALA A 78 10.73 -4.69 -16.23
N ARG A 79 11.64 -4.09 -16.99
CA ARG A 79 12.72 -4.79 -17.70
C ARG A 79 13.64 -5.51 -16.70
N THR A 80 14.11 -4.79 -15.70
CA THR A 80 15.03 -5.35 -14.69
C THR A 80 14.35 -6.47 -13.90
N TYR A 81 13.12 -6.26 -13.44
CA TYR A 81 12.34 -7.27 -12.73
C TYR A 81 12.14 -8.52 -13.58
N ALA A 82 11.81 -8.35 -14.86
CA ALA A 82 11.65 -9.46 -15.77
C ALA A 82 12.96 -10.24 -15.96
N LEU A 83 14.13 -9.62 -15.93
CA LEU A 83 15.41 -10.33 -16.06
C LEU A 83 15.80 -11.09 -14.79
N THR A 84 15.35 -10.66 -13.62
CA THR A 84 15.70 -11.29 -12.32
C THR A 84 14.62 -12.22 -11.78
N ALA A 85 13.39 -12.15 -12.30
CA ALA A 85 12.29 -13.00 -11.86
C ALA A 85 12.43 -14.44 -12.34
N GLY A 86 11.92 -15.37 -11.52
CA GLY A 86 11.80 -16.78 -11.88
C GLY A 86 11.01 -17.00 -13.18
N LYS A 87 11.34 -18.07 -13.90
CA LYS A 87 10.72 -18.45 -15.18
C LYS A 87 9.91 -19.75 -15.04
N PRO A 88 8.79 -19.90 -15.77
CA PRO A 88 8.11 -18.87 -16.57
C PRO A 88 7.55 -17.73 -15.70
N ILE A 89 7.64 -16.48 -16.18
CA ILE A 89 7.06 -15.34 -15.46
C ILE A 89 5.54 -15.31 -15.63
N CYS A 90 4.81 -15.08 -14.54
CA CYS A 90 3.36 -14.90 -14.61
C CYS A 90 2.96 -13.54 -15.18
N ILE A 91 1.77 -13.44 -15.74
CA ILE A 91 1.26 -12.22 -16.41
C ILE A 91 0.23 -11.44 -15.57
N THR A 92 0.15 -11.74 -14.27
CA THR A 92 -0.81 -11.16 -13.32
C THR A 92 -0.09 -10.25 -12.33
N GLU A 93 -0.86 -9.59 -11.45
CA GLU A 93 -0.36 -8.77 -10.32
C GLU A 93 0.58 -9.52 -9.36
N SER A 94 0.65 -10.86 -9.43
CA SER A 94 1.62 -11.65 -8.68
C SER A 94 3.06 -11.51 -9.19
N CYS A 95 3.24 -11.07 -10.44
CA CYS A 95 4.54 -10.77 -11.01
C CYS A 95 4.52 -9.34 -11.59
N GLN A 96 3.99 -9.22 -12.80
CA GLN A 96 3.66 -7.94 -13.43
C GLN A 96 2.55 -8.15 -14.45
N VAL A 97 1.58 -7.25 -14.48
CA VAL A 97 0.41 -7.37 -15.35
C VAL A 97 0.84 -7.19 -16.79
N TYR A 98 0.62 -8.20 -17.62
CA TYR A 98 0.81 -8.13 -19.06
C TYR A 98 -0.54 -8.28 -19.79
N SER A 99 -0.73 -7.48 -20.83
CA SER A 99 -1.91 -7.53 -21.68
C SER A 99 -1.52 -7.45 -23.15
N SER A 100 -1.85 -8.48 -23.93
CA SER A 100 -1.62 -8.51 -25.38
C SER A 100 -2.42 -7.41 -26.10
N SER A 101 -3.58 -7.02 -25.58
CA SER A 101 -4.37 -5.91 -26.17
C SER A 101 -3.65 -4.58 -26.05
N LYS A 102 -2.83 -4.36 -25.01
CA LYS A 102 -2.02 -3.13 -24.86
C LYS A 102 -0.93 -3.04 -25.93
N VAL A 103 -0.39 -4.16 -26.40
CA VAL A 103 0.63 -4.19 -27.46
C VAL A 103 0.09 -3.61 -28.77
N ALA A 104 -1.14 -3.98 -29.13
CA ALA A 104 -1.77 -3.55 -30.38
C ALA A 104 -2.56 -2.23 -30.26
N ASN A 105 -2.68 -1.65 -29.07
CA ASN A 105 -3.53 -0.48 -28.83
C ASN A 105 -2.78 0.83 -29.17
N PRO A 106 -3.27 1.65 -30.14
CA PRO A 106 -2.67 2.94 -30.46
C PRO A 106 -2.64 3.94 -29.30
N ALA A 107 -3.60 3.84 -28.37
CA ALA A 107 -3.61 4.66 -27.14
C ALA A 107 -2.45 4.33 -26.19
N ALA A 108 -1.72 3.24 -26.43
CA ALA A 108 -0.51 2.88 -25.68
C ALA A 108 0.79 3.41 -26.31
N SER A 109 0.72 4.21 -27.38
CA SER A 109 1.90 4.74 -28.09
C SER A 109 2.92 5.43 -27.18
N ARG A 110 2.50 6.22 -26.19
CA ARG A 110 3.41 6.85 -25.21
C ARG A 110 4.12 5.84 -24.32
N TRP A 111 3.44 4.76 -23.91
CA TRP A 111 4.08 3.65 -23.20
C TRP A 111 5.08 2.92 -24.10
N HIS A 112 4.71 2.64 -25.35
CA HIS A 112 5.61 1.99 -26.31
C HIS A 112 6.86 2.85 -26.55
N GLN A 113 6.69 4.17 -26.65
CA GLN A 113 7.80 5.12 -26.77
C GLN A 113 8.71 5.08 -25.55
N ALA A 114 8.15 5.07 -24.32
CA ALA A 114 8.96 4.96 -23.10
C ALA A 114 9.77 3.64 -23.04
N VAL A 115 9.19 2.53 -23.50
CA VAL A 115 9.90 1.25 -23.63
C VAL A 115 11.06 1.38 -24.63
N SER A 116 10.82 1.98 -25.80
CA SER A 116 11.83 2.19 -26.84
C SER A 116 12.94 3.17 -26.43
N ASP A 117 12.60 4.30 -25.83
CA ASP A 117 13.55 5.32 -25.34
C ASP A 117 14.45 4.78 -24.22
N THR A 118 14.01 3.71 -23.55
CA THR A 118 14.75 3.04 -22.47
C THR A 118 15.20 1.64 -22.85
N ARG A 119 15.22 1.30 -24.14
CA ARG A 119 15.63 -0.02 -24.62
C ARG A 119 16.97 -0.42 -24.01
N ASN A 120 17.07 -1.67 -23.56
CA ASN A 120 18.26 -2.23 -22.92
C ASN A 120 18.71 -1.54 -21.61
N LYS A 121 18.02 -0.51 -21.12
CA LYS A 121 18.33 0.13 -19.83
C LYS A 121 17.80 -0.70 -18.67
N VAL A 122 18.69 -1.05 -17.76
CA VAL A 122 18.45 -1.88 -16.57
C VAL A 122 19.05 -1.27 -15.31
N ILE A 123 18.56 -1.69 -14.15
CA ILE A 123 19.00 -1.19 -12.84
C ILE A 123 20.04 -2.15 -12.27
N VAL A 124 21.21 -1.61 -11.94
CA VAL A 124 22.36 -2.36 -11.43
C VAL A 124 22.78 -1.79 -10.09
N SER A 125 23.06 -2.68 -9.14
CA SER A 125 23.60 -2.31 -7.83
C SER A 125 25.03 -1.78 -7.97
N ASN A 126 25.34 -0.65 -7.35
CA ASN A 126 26.73 -0.17 -7.26
C ASN A 126 27.61 -1.07 -6.39
N GLN A 127 27.01 -1.77 -5.44
CA GLN A 127 27.73 -2.64 -4.51
C GLN A 127 28.13 -3.98 -5.13
N THR A 128 27.25 -4.57 -5.94
CA THR A 128 27.46 -5.93 -6.47
C THR A 128 27.73 -5.99 -7.96
N GLY A 129 27.45 -4.91 -8.71
CA GLY A 129 27.52 -4.92 -10.18
C GLY A 129 26.46 -5.80 -10.86
N ASN A 130 25.55 -6.40 -10.09
CA ASN A 130 24.48 -7.27 -10.59
C ASN A 130 23.14 -6.53 -10.71
N LEU A 131 22.24 -7.09 -11.49
CA LEU A 131 20.85 -6.63 -11.56
C LEU A 131 20.19 -6.75 -10.17
N ILE A 132 19.37 -5.77 -9.81
CA ILE A 132 18.60 -5.80 -8.56
C ILE A 132 17.23 -6.45 -8.79
N SER A 133 16.60 -6.91 -7.70
CA SER A 133 15.15 -7.15 -7.72
C SER A 133 14.45 -5.80 -7.65
N SER A 134 13.76 -5.38 -8.72
CA SER A 134 13.16 -4.03 -8.82
C SER A 134 11.64 -4.02 -8.58
N TRP A 135 11.22 -4.41 -7.38
CA TRP A 135 9.79 -4.46 -7.02
C TRP A 135 9.11 -3.10 -7.09
N TYR A 136 7.84 -3.11 -7.48
CA TYR A 136 6.99 -1.92 -7.53
C TYR A 136 5.54 -2.28 -7.19
N ALA A 137 4.77 -1.25 -6.84
CA ALA A 137 3.36 -1.36 -6.53
C ALA A 137 2.61 -0.09 -6.98
N SER A 138 1.30 -0.18 -7.15
CA SER A 138 0.47 0.98 -7.50
C SER A 138 0.64 2.12 -6.49
N THR A 139 0.48 1.82 -5.20
CA THR A 139 0.58 2.80 -4.12
C THR A 139 1.19 2.13 -2.89
N ALA A 140 2.15 2.80 -2.25
CA ALA A 140 2.87 2.34 -1.06
C ALA A 140 2.26 2.86 0.25
N GLY A 141 1.54 3.99 0.22
CA GLY A 141 0.92 4.59 1.41
C GLY A 141 1.80 5.64 2.09
N GLY A 142 2.73 6.26 1.34
CA GLY A 142 3.54 7.41 1.78
C GLY A 142 4.83 7.11 2.51
N TYR A 143 5.07 5.86 2.89
CA TYR A 143 6.38 5.39 3.32
C TYR A 143 6.79 4.19 2.48
N ILE A 144 8.02 4.21 1.98
CA ILE A 144 8.63 3.08 1.27
C ILE A 144 9.30 2.19 2.29
N LEU A 145 8.90 0.92 2.31
CA LEU A 145 9.57 -0.10 3.11
C LEU A 145 10.86 -0.55 2.42
N SER A 146 11.93 -0.66 3.20
CA SER A 146 13.18 -1.26 2.75
C SER A 146 13.02 -2.75 2.50
N TYR A 147 13.78 -3.30 1.56
CA TYR A 147 13.97 -4.73 1.41
C TYR A 147 15.41 -5.05 1.03
N SER A 148 15.83 -6.29 1.28
CA SER A 148 17.10 -6.85 0.83
C SER A 148 16.85 -8.05 -0.06
N SER A 149 17.39 -8.03 -1.28
CA SER A 149 17.25 -9.11 -2.26
C SER A 149 18.41 -9.08 -3.25
N LEU A 150 18.87 -10.25 -3.68
CA LEU A 150 19.97 -10.38 -4.66
C LEU A 150 21.25 -9.59 -4.27
N GLY A 151 21.56 -9.54 -2.97
CA GLY A 151 22.72 -8.82 -2.44
C GLY A 151 22.62 -7.29 -2.50
N HIS A 152 21.43 -6.73 -2.74
CA HIS A 152 21.19 -5.30 -2.74
C HIS A 152 20.08 -4.95 -1.73
N SER A 153 20.23 -3.82 -1.03
CA SER A 153 19.24 -3.33 -0.06
C SER A 153 18.74 -1.96 -0.47
N THR A 154 17.42 -1.77 -0.45
CA THR A 154 16.78 -0.48 -0.73
C THR A 154 16.55 0.33 0.56
N PRO A 155 16.48 1.67 0.47
CA PRO A 155 16.21 2.50 1.64
C PRO A 155 14.75 2.37 2.09
N GLY A 156 14.53 2.51 3.40
CA GLY A 156 13.22 2.83 3.97
C GLY A 156 13.10 4.34 4.16
N PHE A 157 12.05 4.97 3.64
CA PHE A 157 11.93 6.43 3.71
C PHE A 157 10.50 6.95 3.50
N TRP A 158 10.26 8.16 4.02
CA TRP A 158 9.04 8.93 3.75
C TRP A 158 9.02 9.43 2.30
N ASP A 159 8.06 8.98 1.51
CA ASP A 159 7.95 9.33 0.09
C ASP A 159 7.29 10.69 -0.11
N THR A 160 7.95 11.72 0.43
CA THR A 160 7.58 13.12 0.33
C THR A 160 8.83 13.97 0.04
N PRO A 161 8.70 15.17 -0.54
CA PRO A 161 9.82 16.10 -0.71
C PRO A 161 10.50 16.53 0.61
N ARG A 162 9.75 16.55 1.72
CA ARG A 162 10.23 17.04 3.03
C ARG A 162 10.42 15.91 4.04
N GLY A 163 10.52 14.66 3.58
CA GLY A 163 10.58 13.49 4.45
C GLY A 163 9.36 13.41 5.38
N ARG A 164 9.60 13.16 6.67
CA ARG A 164 8.53 13.02 7.67
C ARG A 164 7.71 14.30 7.85
N ASP A 165 8.33 15.48 7.76
CA ASP A 165 7.65 16.77 7.95
C ASP A 165 6.66 17.11 6.82
N GLY A 166 6.77 16.41 5.70
CA GLY A 166 5.82 16.46 4.59
C GLY A 166 4.62 15.53 4.75
N TRP A 167 4.61 14.66 5.76
CA TRP A 167 3.51 13.74 5.97
C TRP A 167 2.31 14.46 6.60
N THR A 168 1.08 14.36 6.08
CA THR A 168 0.65 13.58 4.90
C THR A 168 0.55 14.42 3.63
N ASP A 169 0.54 15.75 3.75
CA ASP A 169 0.08 16.66 2.70
C ASP A 169 0.98 16.71 1.47
N ASP A 170 2.27 16.48 1.66
CA ASP A 170 3.27 16.57 0.61
C ASP A 170 3.63 15.22 -0.03
N ALA A 171 3.01 14.11 0.39
CA ALA A 171 3.30 12.80 -0.17
C ALA A 171 3.13 12.77 -1.69
N TRP A 172 4.07 12.16 -2.40
CA TRP A 172 4.06 12.14 -3.87
C TRP A 172 2.79 11.50 -4.43
N GLU A 173 2.31 10.45 -3.77
CA GLU A 173 1.09 9.74 -4.13
C GLU A 173 -0.17 10.59 -3.96
N LYS A 174 -0.19 11.50 -2.97
CA LYS A 174 -1.26 12.49 -2.79
C LYS A 174 -1.23 13.53 -3.89
N LYS A 175 -0.04 14.06 -4.22
CA LYS A 175 0.16 15.03 -5.32
C LYS A 175 -0.19 14.45 -6.70
N ALA A 176 -0.03 13.14 -6.84
CA ALA A 176 -0.42 12.37 -8.02
C ALA A 176 -1.89 11.91 -8.00
N SER A 177 -2.68 12.31 -7.00
CA SER A 177 -4.09 11.94 -6.87
C SER A 177 -4.33 10.42 -6.86
N SER A 178 -3.47 9.65 -6.20
CA SER A 178 -3.67 8.20 -6.06
C SER A 178 -5.03 7.91 -5.42
N PRO A 179 -5.88 7.08 -6.06
CA PRO A 179 -7.19 6.72 -5.50
C PRO A 179 -7.07 5.79 -4.29
N TRP A 180 -5.87 5.28 -3.99
CA TRP A 180 -5.59 4.31 -2.93
C TRP A 180 -4.78 4.89 -1.78
N PHE A 181 -4.16 6.07 -1.93
CA PHE A 181 -3.25 6.65 -0.93
C PHE A 181 -3.96 6.93 0.39
N TYR A 182 -5.13 7.58 0.32
CA TYR A 182 -5.90 7.95 1.50
C TYR A 182 -7.27 7.29 1.47
N LYS A 183 -7.26 5.95 1.40
CA LYS A 183 -8.47 5.13 1.27
C LYS A 183 -8.91 4.57 2.62
N ALA A 184 -10.16 4.85 2.98
CA ALA A 184 -10.84 4.11 4.03
C ALA A 184 -11.41 2.81 3.45
N TRP A 185 -10.91 1.67 3.94
CA TRP A 185 -11.28 0.34 3.45
C TRP A 185 -12.52 -0.16 4.17
N TYR A 186 -13.60 -0.39 3.42
CA TYR A 186 -14.89 -0.89 3.95
C TYR A 186 -15.55 -1.92 3.04
N ARG A 187 -14.80 -2.46 2.07
CA ARG A 187 -15.26 -3.47 1.12
C ARG A 187 -14.30 -4.64 1.10
N LYS A 188 -14.85 -5.84 0.94
CA LYS A 188 -14.07 -7.05 0.65
C LYS A 188 -13.47 -6.94 -0.75
N ARG A 189 -12.53 -7.85 -1.08
CA ARG A 189 -11.97 -7.96 -2.43
C ARG A 189 -13.04 -8.20 -3.50
N SER A 190 -14.14 -8.86 -3.13
CA SER A 190 -15.31 -9.06 -4.01
C SER A 190 -16.13 -7.78 -4.27
N GLY A 191 -15.81 -6.66 -3.63
CA GLY A 191 -16.56 -5.41 -3.70
C GLY A 191 -17.74 -5.31 -2.71
N ASP A 192 -18.09 -6.41 -2.06
CA ASP A 192 -19.15 -6.47 -1.04
C ASP A 192 -18.77 -5.61 0.19
N ALA A 193 -19.70 -4.76 0.59
CA ALA A 193 -19.56 -3.82 1.72
C ALA A 193 -20.22 -4.30 3.00
N CYS A 194 -20.82 -5.50 3.00
CA CYS A 194 -21.50 -6.09 4.14
C CYS A 194 -22.54 -5.12 4.76
N GLY A 195 -23.42 -4.61 3.90
CA GLY A 195 -24.52 -3.72 4.29
C GLY A 195 -24.16 -2.23 4.42
N ARG A 196 -22.90 -1.83 4.27
CA ARG A 196 -22.50 -0.41 4.40
C ARG A 196 -22.45 0.34 3.07
N SER A 197 -22.86 1.60 3.08
CA SER A 197 -22.64 2.54 1.97
C SER A 197 -21.35 3.35 2.13
N HIS A 198 -20.85 3.52 3.36
CA HIS A 198 -19.69 4.33 3.71
C HIS A 198 -18.82 3.72 4.83
N PRO A 199 -17.56 4.18 4.97
CA PRO A 199 -16.63 3.69 5.99
C PRO A 199 -16.76 4.36 7.37
N TRP A 200 -17.57 5.42 7.50
CA TRP A 200 -17.72 6.14 8.78
C TRP A 200 -18.34 5.26 9.86
N LEU A 201 -17.76 5.30 11.07
CA LEU A 201 -18.28 4.65 12.26
C LEU A 201 -19.15 5.63 13.06
N THR A 202 -20.21 5.13 13.68
CA THR A 202 -20.96 5.89 14.69
C THR A 202 -20.13 6.02 15.98
N GLN A 203 -20.53 6.92 16.88
CA GLN A 203 -19.89 7.02 18.19
C GLN A 203 -20.05 5.73 19.00
N GLU A 204 -21.17 5.02 18.86
CA GLU A 204 -21.40 3.73 19.51
C GLU A 204 -20.47 2.65 18.96
N GLU A 205 -20.38 2.51 17.64
CA GLU A 205 -19.49 1.55 16.98
C GLU A 205 -18.02 1.81 17.36
N PHE A 206 -17.60 3.08 17.38
CA PHE A 206 -16.22 3.42 17.72
C PHE A 206 -15.94 3.25 19.22
N SER A 207 -16.90 3.55 20.09
CA SER A 207 -16.77 3.30 21.54
C SER A 207 -16.64 1.81 21.85
N ASP A 208 -17.39 0.96 21.14
CA ASP A 208 -17.30 -0.49 21.28
C ASP A 208 -15.90 -1.01 20.92
N ILE A 209 -15.30 -0.52 19.82
CA ILE A 209 -13.91 -0.85 19.47
C ILE A 209 -12.91 -0.39 20.54
N LEU A 210 -13.06 0.83 21.07
CA LEU A 210 -12.16 1.34 22.12
C LEU A 210 -12.32 0.58 23.44
N ASN A 211 -13.54 0.17 23.79
CA ASN A 211 -13.81 -0.65 24.97
C ASN A 211 -13.22 -2.05 24.81
N SER A 212 -13.33 -2.69 23.65
CA SER A 212 -12.62 -3.93 23.34
C SER A 212 -11.11 -3.78 23.48
N LEU A 213 -10.55 -2.62 23.08
CA LEU A 213 -9.13 -2.35 23.22
C LEU A 213 -8.71 -2.19 24.70
N LEU A 214 -9.54 -1.56 25.54
CA LEU A 214 -9.31 -1.52 26.99
C LEU A 214 -9.29 -2.92 27.61
N ILE A 215 -10.23 -3.78 27.21
CA ILE A 215 -10.29 -5.19 27.66
C ILE A 215 -9.01 -5.91 27.25
N TYR A 216 -8.62 -5.85 25.98
CA TYR A 216 -7.41 -6.52 25.48
C TYR A 216 -6.14 -6.09 26.23
N LYS A 217 -6.01 -4.79 26.54
CA LYS A 217 -4.87 -4.28 27.31
C LYS A 217 -4.88 -4.72 28.77
N GLY A 218 -6.06 -4.87 29.37
CA GLY A 218 -6.21 -5.30 30.76
C GLY A 218 -6.15 -6.82 30.95
N ASN A 219 -6.67 -7.58 29.99
CA ASN A 219 -6.66 -9.03 29.95
C ASN A 219 -6.71 -9.52 28.49
N SER A 220 -5.53 -9.79 27.91
CA SER A 220 -5.44 -10.31 26.54
C SER A 220 -6.02 -11.72 26.38
N GLY A 221 -6.29 -12.43 27.49
CA GLY A 221 -6.93 -13.76 27.47
C GLY A 221 -8.36 -13.73 26.92
N ASP A 222 -9.05 -12.59 27.01
CA ASP A 222 -10.44 -12.44 26.57
C ASP A 222 -10.57 -12.11 25.07
N VAL A 223 -9.47 -12.12 24.30
CA VAL A 223 -9.47 -11.70 22.89
C VAL A 223 -10.42 -12.53 22.00
N SER A 224 -10.69 -13.79 22.35
CA SER A 224 -11.63 -14.64 21.60
C SER A 224 -13.06 -14.08 21.63
N HIS A 225 -13.41 -13.31 22.66
CA HIS A 225 -14.71 -12.68 22.82
C HIS A 225 -14.87 -11.36 22.04
N LEU A 226 -13.79 -10.81 21.47
CA LEU A 226 -13.74 -9.46 20.89
C LEU A 226 -13.88 -9.45 19.36
N SER A 227 -14.39 -10.53 18.77
CA SER A 227 -14.64 -10.58 17.33
C SER A 227 -15.76 -9.64 16.88
N SER A 228 -15.84 -9.39 15.58
CA SER A 228 -16.87 -8.57 14.96
C SER A 228 -18.22 -9.26 15.09
N LEU A 229 -19.26 -8.49 15.44
CA LEU A 229 -20.64 -8.99 15.47
C LEU A 229 -21.14 -9.42 14.08
N ASP A 230 -20.48 -8.95 13.02
CA ASP A 230 -20.77 -9.29 11.64
C ASP A 230 -19.93 -10.47 11.11
N ALA A 231 -19.18 -11.18 11.96
CA ALA A 231 -18.33 -12.30 11.54
C ALA A 231 -19.09 -13.34 10.70
N LYS A 232 -20.30 -13.72 11.13
CA LYS A 232 -21.15 -14.70 10.45
C LYS A 232 -21.76 -14.13 9.17
N SER A 233 -22.36 -12.95 9.25
CA SER A 233 -23.08 -12.32 8.13
C SER A 233 -22.15 -11.84 7.01
N CYS A 234 -20.99 -11.29 7.36
CA CYS A 234 -20.06 -10.69 6.41
C CYS A 234 -18.99 -11.68 5.91
N PHE A 235 -18.54 -12.62 6.76
CA PHE A 235 -17.42 -13.51 6.48
C PHE A 235 -17.76 -15.01 6.57
N GLY A 236 -19.00 -15.38 6.91
CA GLY A 236 -19.39 -16.78 7.06
C GLY A 236 -18.69 -17.49 8.22
N LYS A 237 -18.20 -16.75 9.21
CA LYS A 237 -17.50 -17.28 10.39
C LYS A 237 -18.39 -17.19 11.61
N ASP A 238 -18.84 -18.33 12.12
CA ASP A 238 -19.61 -18.39 13.36
C ASP A 238 -18.64 -18.41 14.55
N ILE A 239 -18.74 -17.41 15.42
CA ILE A 239 -17.88 -17.24 16.60
C ILE A 239 -18.82 -17.02 17.79
N SER A 240 -19.36 -18.13 18.30
CA SER A 240 -20.43 -18.15 19.30
C SER A 240 -20.06 -17.51 20.64
N GLU A 241 -18.78 -17.42 20.95
CA GLU A 241 -18.25 -16.80 22.16
C GLU A 241 -18.12 -15.26 22.07
N THR A 242 -18.45 -14.66 20.92
CA THR A 242 -18.35 -13.20 20.74
C THR A 242 -19.30 -12.47 21.68
N TRP A 243 -18.77 -11.53 22.46
CA TRP A 243 -19.58 -10.67 23.32
C TRP A 243 -20.32 -9.61 22.52
N ASP A 244 -21.59 -9.38 22.87
CA ASP A 244 -22.33 -8.21 22.38
C ASP A 244 -21.74 -6.90 22.94
N MET A 245 -22.20 -5.76 22.41
CA MET A 245 -21.70 -4.44 22.84
C MET A 245 -22.00 -4.14 24.32
N GLY A 246 -23.08 -4.73 24.88
CA GLY A 246 -23.44 -4.55 26.28
C GLY A 246 -22.43 -5.23 27.20
N LYS A 247 -22.07 -6.48 26.89
CA LYS A 247 -21.07 -7.23 27.64
C LYS A 247 -19.67 -6.62 27.50
N VAL A 248 -19.30 -6.13 26.30
CA VAL A 248 -18.05 -5.37 26.12
C VAL A 248 -18.02 -4.10 26.98
N ARG A 249 -19.13 -3.37 27.11
CA ARG A 249 -19.21 -2.20 28.01
C ARG A 249 -19.03 -2.58 29.49
N GLU A 250 -19.70 -3.65 29.93
CA GLU A 250 -19.58 -4.16 31.30
C GLU A 250 -18.12 -4.52 31.63
N GLU A 251 -17.49 -5.32 30.77
CA GLU A 251 -16.12 -5.81 30.97
C GLU A 251 -15.07 -4.70 30.89
N ALA A 252 -15.24 -3.74 29.98
CA ALA A 252 -14.37 -2.57 29.89
C ALA A 252 -14.39 -1.70 31.16
N GLY A 253 -15.45 -1.77 31.98
CA GLY A 253 -15.53 -1.12 33.28
C GLY A 253 -14.39 -1.50 34.24
N LYS A 254 -13.84 -2.72 34.09
CA LYS A 254 -12.71 -3.22 34.88
C LYS A 254 -11.37 -2.54 34.51
N TYR A 255 -11.31 -1.93 33.33
CA TYR A 255 -10.08 -1.42 32.70
C TYR A 255 -10.15 0.08 32.37
N GLY A 256 -10.93 0.83 33.15
CA GLY A 256 -11.03 2.29 33.02
C GLY A 256 -12.00 2.78 31.95
N GLY A 257 -12.91 1.91 31.50
CA GLY A 257 -14.12 2.25 30.73
C GLY A 257 -15.38 2.27 31.60
N PRO A 258 -16.57 2.01 31.03
CA PRO A 258 -16.84 2.03 29.60
C PRO A 258 -16.71 3.45 29.05
N ILE A 259 -16.06 3.57 27.89
CA ILE A 259 -16.09 4.77 27.06
C ILE A 259 -17.45 4.83 26.36
N SER A 260 -18.06 6.01 26.38
CA SER A 260 -19.34 6.28 25.71
C SER A 260 -19.28 7.49 24.77
N LYS A 261 -18.24 8.33 24.91
CA LYS A 261 -18.06 9.54 24.13
C LYS A 261 -16.59 9.73 23.73
N ILE A 262 -16.37 10.11 22.47
CA ILE A 262 -15.04 10.43 21.94
C ILE A 262 -15.02 11.86 21.39
N ASP A 263 -14.31 12.74 22.07
CA ASP A 263 -14.25 14.16 21.77
C ASP A 263 -13.15 14.48 20.75
N SER A 264 -11.99 13.86 20.87
CA SER A 264 -10.82 14.14 20.02
C SER A 264 -10.02 12.87 19.70
N VAL A 265 -9.26 12.96 18.60
CA VAL A 265 -8.33 11.92 18.16
C VAL A 265 -7.01 12.58 17.79
N SER A 266 -5.90 11.99 18.19
CA SER A 266 -4.56 12.36 17.73
C SER A 266 -3.75 11.13 17.39
N VAL A 267 -2.88 11.26 16.38
CA VAL A 267 -2.05 10.18 15.87
C VAL A 267 -0.59 10.63 15.87
N VAL A 268 0.30 9.77 16.37
CA VAL A 268 1.75 9.96 16.28
C VAL A 268 2.32 8.89 15.36
N TYR A 269 3.07 9.34 14.36
CA TYR A 269 3.75 8.47 13.40
C TYR A 269 5.18 8.19 13.85
N SER A 270 5.67 6.97 13.67
CA SER A 270 7.09 6.62 13.84
C SER A 270 7.97 7.30 12.77
N ASN A 271 9.28 7.35 12.95
CA ASN A 271 10.18 7.68 11.83
C ASN A 271 10.21 6.57 10.76
N ASP A 272 9.93 5.32 11.13
CA ASP A 272 10.02 4.16 10.25
C ASP A 272 8.70 3.84 9.51
N GLY A 273 7.82 4.83 9.35
CA GLY A 273 6.67 4.69 8.45
C GLY A 273 5.52 3.83 8.96
N TYR A 274 5.22 3.90 10.25
CA TYR A 274 4.03 3.28 10.83
C TYR A 274 3.36 4.21 11.84
N THR A 275 2.10 3.95 12.16
CA THR A 275 1.40 4.65 13.23
C THR A 275 1.89 4.12 14.56
N GLN A 276 2.66 4.93 15.29
CA GLN A 276 3.27 4.54 16.55
C GLN A 276 2.25 4.54 17.69
N GLN A 277 1.45 5.60 17.75
CA GLN A 277 0.53 5.83 18.86
C GLN A 277 -0.76 6.48 18.37
N VAL A 278 -1.86 6.10 18.99
CA VAL A 278 -3.16 6.76 18.87
C VAL A 278 -3.63 7.18 20.24
N SER A 279 -4.18 8.39 20.35
CA SER A 279 -4.75 8.91 21.58
C SER A 279 -6.15 9.46 21.36
N PHE A 280 -7.01 9.23 22.33
CA PHE A 280 -8.43 9.55 22.31
C PHE A 280 -8.78 10.38 23.52
N GLY A 281 -9.32 11.58 23.31
CA GLY A 281 -10.02 12.31 24.37
C GLY A 281 -11.40 11.71 24.55
N THR A 282 -11.69 11.19 25.74
CA THR A 282 -12.95 10.47 26.04
C THR A 282 -13.62 10.99 27.32
N ASP A 283 -14.85 10.55 27.56
CA ASP A 283 -15.56 10.74 28.84
C ASP A 283 -14.90 10.04 30.03
N LYS A 284 -13.85 9.23 29.79
CA LYS A 284 -13.03 8.54 30.79
C LYS A 284 -11.57 9.03 30.78
N GLY A 285 -11.38 10.28 30.36
CA GLY A 285 -10.07 10.91 30.21
C GLY A 285 -9.36 10.52 28.91
N THR A 286 -8.09 10.87 28.79
CA THR A 286 -7.28 10.50 27.62
C THR A 286 -6.90 9.03 27.68
N LYS A 287 -7.20 8.30 26.60
CA LYS A 287 -6.77 6.91 26.41
C LYS A 287 -5.75 6.84 25.29
N THR A 288 -4.63 6.18 25.54
CA THR A 288 -3.51 6.11 24.59
C THR A 288 -3.09 4.66 24.38
N PHE A 289 -2.89 4.28 23.13
CA PHE A 289 -2.55 2.92 22.73
C PHE A 289 -1.45 2.93 21.66
N SER A 290 -0.72 1.82 21.54
CA SER A 290 0.14 1.62 20.37
C SER A 290 -0.74 1.51 19.12
N GLY A 291 -0.23 1.97 17.97
CA GLY A 291 -0.95 1.82 16.71
C GLY A 291 -1.12 0.35 16.31
N GLU A 292 -0.21 -0.54 16.74
CA GLU A 292 -0.30 -1.98 16.53
C GLU A 292 -1.49 -2.60 17.28
N ASP A 293 -1.60 -2.38 18.60
CA ASP A 293 -2.70 -2.91 19.41
C ASP A 293 -4.03 -2.36 18.91
N PHE A 294 -4.08 -1.06 18.58
CA PHE A 294 -5.27 -0.45 18.02
C PHE A 294 -5.64 -1.08 16.68
N LYS A 295 -4.70 -1.26 15.75
CA LYS A 295 -4.96 -1.89 14.44
C LYS A 295 -5.47 -3.32 14.61
N TYR A 296 -4.88 -4.08 15.53
CA TYR A 296 -5.25 -5.46 15.80
C TYR A 296 -6.71 -5.54 16.29
N ILE A 297 -7.05 -4.82 17.36
CA ILE A 297 -8.40 -4.84 17.92
C ILE A 297 -9.41 -4.18 16.99
N PHE A 298 -9.06 -3.09 16.31
CA PHE A 298 -9.92 -2.47 15.31
C PHE A 298 -10.30 -3.48 14.23
N ASN A 299 -9.34 -4.25 13.68
CA ASN A 299 -9.64 -5.24 12.65
C ASN A 299 -10.38 -6.47 13.17
N LEU A 300 -10.27 -6.79 14.47
CA LEU A 300 -11.06 -7.85 15.09
C LEU A 300 -12.50 -7.43 15.29
N ARG A 301 -12.74 -6.21 15.79
CA ARG A 301 -14.04 -5.78 16.29
C ARG A 301 -14.85 -4.91 15.33
N ALA A 302 -14.22 -4.25 14.36
CA ALA A 302 -14.91 -3.31 13.47
C ALA A 302 -16.12 -3.98 12.79
N PRO A 303 -17.22 -3.23 12.61
CA PRO A 303 -18.40 -3.75 11.94
C PRO A 303 -18.15 -3.94 10.44
N ALA A 304 -18.92 -4.85 9.85
CA ALA A 304 -18.91 -5.14 8.42
C ALA A 304 -17.49 -5.43 7.89
N ALA A 305 -17.17 -4.91 6.71
CA ALA A 305 -15.86 -5.07 6.07
C ALA A 305 -14.90 -3.89 6.33
N ILE A 306 -15.16 -3.06 7.35
CA ILE A 306 -14.28 -1.95 7.73
C ILE A 306 -12.97 -2.51 8.31
N GLY A 307 -11.84 -1.96 7.88
CA GLY A 307 -10.55 -2.39 8.41
C GLY A 307 -9.38 -1.49 8.07
N LEU A 308 -8.32 -1.63 8.87
CA LEU A 308 -7.03 -0.98 8.71
C LEU A 308 -6.06 -1.96 8.04
N LYS A 309 -5.70 -1.68 6.78
CA LYS A 309 -4.86 -2.58 5.98
C LYS A 309 -3.36 -2.33 6.18
N SER A 310 -2.95 -1.06 6.27
CA SER A 310 -1.56 -0.65 6.48
C SER A 310 -1.20 -0.54 7.97
N SER A 311 0.08 -0.66 8.31
CA SER A 311 0.63 -0.25 9.62
C SER A 311 0.71 1.28 9.77
N LEU A 312 0.75 2.01 8.65
CA LEU A 312 0.65 3.46 8.59
C LEU A 312 -0.78 3.88 8.26
N PHE A 313 -1.48 4.46 9.22
CA PHE A 313 -2.87 4.88 9.07
C PHE A 313 -3.16 6.16 9.86
N ASN A 314 -4.13 6.94 9.38
CA ASN A 314 -4.66 8.08 10.11
C ASN A 314 -6.07 7.77 10.62
N LEU A 315 -6.55 8.59 11.56
CA LEU A 315 -7.91 8.59 12.05
C LEU A 315 -8.53 9.95 11.80
N MET A 316 -9.77 9.95 11.31
CA MET A 316 -10.51 11.18 11.01
C MET A 316 -11.85 11.18 11.70
N LYS A 317 -12.24 12.36 12.18
CA LYS A 317 -13.58 12.65 12.68
C LYS A 317 -14.34 13.45 11.62
N LYS A 318 -15.60 13.08 11.38
CA LYS A 318 -16.53 13.80 10.51
C LYS A 318 -17.44 14.69 11.35
#